data_AF-A0A101T2K9-F1
#
_entry.id   AF-A0A101T2K9-F1
#
_cell.length_a   1.000
_cell.length_b   1.000
_cell.length_c   1.000
_cell.angle_alpha   90.00
_cell.angle_beta   90.00
_cell.angle_gamma   90.00
#
_symmetry.space_group_name_H-M   'P 1'
#
loop_
_entity.id
_entity.type
_entity.pdbx_description
1 polymer ?
#
loop_
_entity_poly.entity_id
_entity_poly.type
_entity_poly.pdbx_seq_one_letter_code
_entity_poly.pdbx_strand_id
1 'polypeptide(L)' 'MEEPHRRIRAAHSESTITVHQAYSPEIGLPAVRDDRFPAAWERGGMTWIIKQRSQTLFMRPA' A
#
# COMPACT_ATOMS: atom_id res chain seq x y z
N MET A 1 12.81 -14.55 -18.67
CA MET A 1 12.53 -14.87 -17.26
C MET A 1 11.08 -14.52 -17.00
N GLU A 2 10.27 -15.51 -16.62
CA GLU A 2 8.85 -15.35 -16.31
C GLU A 2 8.70 -14.57 -15.00
N GLU A 3 7.93 -13.48 -14.99
CA GLU A 3 7.74 -12.70 -13.75
C GLU A 3 6.87 -13.49 -12.76
N PRO A 4 7.31 -13.66 -11.50
CA PRO A 4 6.54 -14.41 -10.52
C PRO A 4 5.19 -13.73 -10.24
N HIS A 5 4.13 -14.53 -10.25
CA HIS A 5 2.72 -14.11 -10.24
C HIS A 5 2.30 -13.24 -9.03
N ARG A 6 3.16 -13.12 -8.00
CA ARG A 6 2.91 -12.35 -6.77
C ARG A 6 4.06 -11.40 -6.44
N ARG A 7 4.75 -10.89 -7.46
CA ARG A 7 5.88 -9.97 -7.27
C ARG A 7 5.41 -8.64 -6.68
N ILE A 8 5.86 -8.35 -5.46
CA ILE A 8 5.67 -7.05 -4.84
C ILE A 8 6.56 -6.04 -5.57
N ARG A 9 5.96 -5.02 -6.19
CA ARG A 9 6.67 -3.94 -6.86
C ARG A 9 6.87 -2.80 -5.86
N ALA A 10 8.01 -2.78 -5.20
CA ALA A 10 8.42 -1.73 -4.28
C ALA A 10 9.78 -1.16 -4.72
N ALA A 11 10.02 0.13 -4.46
CA ALA A 11 11.36 0.67 -4.54
C ALA A 11 12.20 0.04 -3.41
N HIS A 12 13.32 -0.57 -3.77
CA HIS A 12 14.24 -1.18 -2.81
C HIS A 12 15.68 -0.96 -3.27
N SER A 13 16.61 -0.93 -2.31
CA SER A 13 18.05 -1.05 -2.51
C SER A 13 18.52 -2.42 -2.02
N GLU A 14 19.83 -2.69 -2.02
CA GLU A 14 20.39 -3.91 -1.41
C GLU A 14 20.11 -4.00 0.10
N SER A 15 19.91 -2.86 0.77
CA SER A 15 19.80 -2.79 2.23
C SER A 15 18.48 -2.19 2.74
N THR A 16 17.59 -1.73 1.86
CA THR A 16 16.37 -1.01 2.28
C THR A 16 15.19 -1.34 1.37
N ILE A 17 14.01 -1.49 1.96
CA ILE A 17 12.74 -1.60 1.24
C ILE A 17 11.86 -0.42 1.65
N THR A 18 11.33 0.32 0.68
CA THR A 18 10.38 1.40 0.96
C THR A 18 8.97 0.82 1.08
N VAL A 19 8.38 0.95 2.27
CA VAL A 19 7.01 0.52 2.54
C VAL A 19 6.10 1.75 2.58
N HIS A 20 5.13 1.80 1.66
CA HIS A 20 4.03 2.76 1.74
C HIS A 20 2.93 2.15 2.61
N GLN A 21 2.83 2.61 3.85
CA GLN A 21 1.71 2.22 4.72
C GLN A 21 0.46 3.01 4.34
N ALA A 22 -0.67 2.31 4.25
CA ALA A 22 -1.98 2.92 4.07
C ALA A 22 -2.50 3.61 5.34
N TYR A 23 -1.93 3.26 6.50
CA TYR A 23 -2.38 3.73 7.80
C TYR A 23 -1.38 4.72 8.42
N SER A 24 -1.90 5.67 9.20
CA SER A 24 -1.10 6.60 10.01
C SER A 24 -0.17 5.85 10.98
N PRO A 25 0.97 6.43 11.39
CA PRO A 25 1.92 5.78 12.30
C PRO A 25 1.32 5.26 13.60
N GLU A 26 0.28 5.95 14.12
CA GLU A 26 -0.47 5.55 15.33
C GLU A 26 -1.23 4.23 15.20
N ILE A 27 -1.50 3.79 13.96
CA ILE A 27 -2.12 2.49 13.67
C ILE A 27 -1.06 1.50 13.19
N GLY A 28 -0.21 1.92 12.25
CA GLY A 28 0.74 1.04 11.59
C GLY A 28 1.85 0.53 12.49
N LEU A 29 2.42 1.37 13.35
CA LEU A 29 3.52 0.95 14.24
C LEU A 29 3.06 -0.02 15.33
N PRO A 30 1.95 0.23 16.06
CA PRO A 30 1.43 -0.75 17.01
C PRO A 30 1.01 -2.05 16.34
N ALA A 31 0.41 -1.98 15.13
CA ALA A 31 -0.01 -3.17 14.41
C ALA A 31 1.14 -4.12 14.08
N VAL A 32 2.29 -3.59 13.66
CA VAL A 32 3.49 -4.39 13.38
C VAL A 32 4.11 -4.94 14.66
N ARG A 33 4.19 -4.12 15.71
CA ARG A 33 4.82 -4.52 16.98
C ARG A 33 4.04 -5.62 17.69
N ASP A 34 2.72 -5.48 17.73
CA ASP A 34 1.84 -6.31 18.56
C ASP A 34 1.13 -7.40 17.72
N ASP A 35 1.42 -7.48 16.42
CA ASP A 35 0.76 -8.33 15.42
C ASP A 35 -0.78 -8.23 15.48
N ARG A 36 -1.28 -7.04 15.84
CA ARG A 36 -2.71 -6.79 16.10
C ARG A 36 -3.05 -5.32 15.89
N PHE A 37 -4.18 -5.07 15.24
CA PHE A 37 -4.68 -3.71 15.07
C PHE A 37 -5.08 -3.07 16.42
N PRO A 38 -4.65 -1.82 16.68
CA PRO A 38 -5.04 -1.08 17.88
C PRO A 38 -6.52 -0.68 17.82
N ALA A 39 -7.10 -0.28 18.96
CA ALA A 39 -8.50 0.15 19.03
C ALA A 39 -8.84 1.36 18.15
N ALA A 40 -7.84 2.16 17.77
CA ALA A 40 -7.98 3.26 16.83
C ALA A 40 -8.24 2.82 15.37
N TRP A 41 -8.00 1.54 15.05
CA TRP A 41 -8.27 1.01 13.73
C TRP A 41 -9.75 0.62 13.58
N GLU A 42 -10.38 1.10 12.51
CA GLU A 42 -11.76 0.79 12.15
C GLU A 42 -11.83 0.16 10.75
N ARG A 43 -12.59 -0.93 10.60
CA ARG A 43 -12.84 -1.57 9.29
C ARG A 43 -13.50 -0.63 8.27
N GLY A 44 -14.30 0.34 8.71
CA GLY A 44 -15.00 1.29 7.86
C GLY A 44 -14.11 2.42 7.30
N GLY A 45 -12.94 2.66 7.90
CA GLY A 45 -12.06 3.79 7.52
C GLY A 45 -11.29 3.59 6.21
N MET A 46 -11.31 2.38 5.64
CA MET A 46 -10.55 2.05 4.43
C MET A 46 -11.28 2.59 3.18
N THR A 47 -10.96 3.82 2.76
CA THR A 47 -11.46 4.36 1.49
C THR A 47 -10.60 3.85 0.33
N TRP A 48 -11.08 2.84 -0.39
CA TRP A 48 -10.42 2.35 -1.59
C TRP A 48 -10.63 3.33 -2.75
N ILE A 49 -9.56 4.01 -3.17
CA ILE A 49 -9.58 4.81 -4.41
C ILE A 49 -9.43 3.85 -5.59
N ILE A 50 -10.56 3.38 -6.12
CA ILE A 50 -10.60 2.61 -7.37
C ILE A 50 -10.65 3.60 -8.53
N LYS A 51 -9.56 3.68 -9.30
CA LYS A 51 -9.54 4.40 -10.58
C LYS A 51 -10.38 3.64 -11.60
N GLN A 52 -11.34 4.32 -12.24
CA GLN A 52 -12.05 3.77 -13.39
C GLN A 52 -11.04 3.49 -14.51
N ARG A 53 -11.13 2.34 -15.20
CA ARG A 53 -10.21 1.97 -16.29
C ARG A 53 -10.09 3.05 -17.38
N SER A 54 -11.14 3.83 -17.62
CA SER A 54 -11.17 4.96 -18.55
C SER A 54 -10.36 6.18 -18.07
N GLN A 55 -10.15 6.34 -16.75
CA GLN A 55 -9.41 7.46 -16.17
C GLN A 55 -7.90 7.34 -16.43
N THR A 56 -7.37 6.12 -16.65
CA THR A 56 -5.96 5.89 -16.97
C THR A 56 -5.59 6.37 -18.39
N LEU A 57 -6.51 6.30 -19.36
CA LEU A 57 -6.25 6.77 -20.72
C LEU A 57 -6.13 8.30 -20.83
N PHE A 58 -6.70 9.04 -19.87
CA PHE A 58 -6.72 10.51 -19.87
C PHE A 58 -5.44 11.15 -19.31
N MET A 59 -4.53 10.37 -18.69
CA MET A 59 -3.30 10.87 -18.07
C MET A 59 -2.03 10.58 -18.88
N ARG A 60 -2.13 10.55 -20.22
CA ARG A 60 -0.97 10.55 -21.12
C ARG A 60 -0.72 11.99 -21.60
N PRO A 61 0.36 12.68 -21.18
CA PRO A 61 0.77 13.90 -21.87
C PRO A 61 1.33 13.55 -23.26
N ALA A 62 1.11 14.47 -24.21
CA ALA A 62 1.78 14.50 -25.52
C ALA A 62 3.22 14.97 -25.38
#